data_AF-A0A975FQG0-F1
#
_entry.id   AF-A0A975FQG0-F1
#
_cell.length_a   1.000
_cell.length_b   1.000
_cell.length_c   1.000
_cell.angle_alpha   90.00
_cell.angle_beta   90.00
_cell.angle_gamma   90.00
#
_symmetry.space_group_name_H-M   'P 1'
#
loop_
_entity.id
_entity.type
_entity.pdbx_description
1 polymer ?
#
loop_
_entity_poly.entity_id
_entity_poly.type
_entity_poly.pdbx_seq_one_letter_code
_entity_poly.pdbx_strand_id
1 'polypeptide(L)'
;MTALDLAMGASSVPGLHGGILVEGPATRAEARADAAGGAPAEPRRREVLRGGITIGVLERFAAAGSIAAGLPEGLALVIAVKGVGRFTELEAPEARERFIIGTFASLIWATVAGLVVHLAIR
;
A
#
# COMPACT_ATOMS: atom_id res chain seq x y z
N MET A 1 10.97 -11.13 -7.36
CA MET A 1 9.86 -11.48 -6.45
C MET A 1 10.13 -10.80 -5.12
N THR A 2 9.47 -9.68 -4.90
CA THR A 2 9.64 -8.86 -3.69
C THR A 2 8.77 -9.43 -2.55
N ALA A 3 9.09 -9.11 -1.29
CA ALA A 3 8.26 -9.50 -0.14
C ALA A 3 6.80 -9.02 -0.28
N LEU A 4 6.60 -7.91 -1.00
CA LEU A 4 5.29 -7.40 -1.35
C LEU A 4 4.56 -8.32 -2.34
N ASP A 5 5.23 -8.83 -3.38
CA ASP A 5 4.63 -9.75 -4.35
C ASP A 5 4.14 -11.05 -3.67
N LEU A 6 4.85 -11.50 -2.63
CA LEU A 6 4.47 -12.64 -1.80
C LEU A 6 3.24 -12.34 -0.92
N ALA A 7 3.18 -11.15 -0.32
CA ALA A 7 2.09 -10.75 0.57
C ALA A 7 0.79 -10.43 -0.18
N MET A 8 0.90 -9.89 -1.40
CA MET A 8 -0.24 -9.43 -2.20
C MET A 8 -0.79 -10.51 -3.14
N GLY A 9 -0.02 -11.58 -3.39
CA GLY A 9 -0.32 -12.55 -4.44
C GLY A 9 -0.26 -11.92 -5.84
N ALA A 10 -0.42 -12.73 -6.88
CA ALA A 10 -0.28 -12.31 -8.29
C ALA A 10 -1.37 -11.34 -8.81
N SER A 11 -2.23 -10.78 -7.94
CA SER A 11 -3.47 -10.09 -8.32
C SER A 11 -3.43 -8.56 -8.23
N SER A 12 -2.38 -7.96 -7.65
CA SER A 12 -2.30 -6.50 -7.52
C SER A 12 -1.57 -5.86 -8.70
N VAL A 13 -2.33 -5.28 -9.65
CA VAL A 13 -1.78 -4.43 -10.70
C VAL A 13 -1.52 -3.03 -10.13
N PRO A 14 -0.26 -2.53 -10.15
CA PRO A 14 0.05 -1.18 -9.70
C PRO A 14 -0.65 -0.14 -10.58
N GLY A 15 -1.12 0.94 -9.96
CA GLY A 15 -1.58 2.10 -10.71
C GLY A 15 -0.42 2.86 -11.36
N LEU A 16 -0.72 3.60 -12.43
CA LEU A 16 0.26 4.38 -13.19
C LEU A 16 1.01 5.43 -12.35
N HIS A 17 0.38 5.92 -11.28
CA HIS A 17 0.93 6.93 -10.37
C HIS A 17 1.43 6.30 -9.07
N GLY A 18 1.66 4.99 -9.05
CA GLY A 18 2.09 4.24 -7.88
C GLY A 18 1.01 4.13 -6.80
N GLY A 19 -0.26 4.22 -7.19
CA GLY A 19 -1.42 3.98 -6.34
C GLY A 19 -2.05 2.59 -6.50
N ILE A 20 -3.19 2.39 -5.87
CA ILE A 20 -3.95 1.14 -5.87
C ILE A 20 -5.14 1.27 -6.80
N LEU A 21 -5.35 0.28 -7.66
CA LEU A 21 -6.54 0.20 -8.52
C LEU A 21 -7.70 -0.44 -7.75
N VAL A 22 -8.82 0.28 -7.67
CA VAL A 22 -10.09 -0.15 -7.04
C VAL A 22 -11.20 -0.08 -8.08
N GLU A 23 -12.23 -0.90 -7.96
CA GLU A 23 -13.42 -0.76 -8.79
C GLU A 23 -14.13 0.59 -8.55
N GLY A 24 -14.48 1.25 -9.64
CA GLY A 24 -15.21 2.50 -9.66
C GLY A 24 -16.71 2.27 -9.57
N PRO A 25 -17.48 3.28 -9.12
CA PRO A 25 -18.92 3.15 -8.99
C PRO A 25 -19.58 2.90 -10.36
N ALA A 26 -20.50 1.94 -10.39
CA ALA A 26 -21.33 1.68 -11.57
C ALA A 26 -22.16 2.92 -11.91
N THR A 27 -22.13 3.33 -13.17
CA THR A 27 -23.01 4.41 -13.66
C THR A 27 -24.44 3.92 -13.75
N ARG A 28 -25.39 4.85 -13.69
CA ARG A 28 -26.83 4.54 -13.84
C ARG A 28 -27.15 3.84 -15.17
N ALA A 29 -26.34 4.05 -16.20
CA ALA A 29 -26.46 3.39 -17.49
C ALA A 29 -25.99 1.92 -17.43
N GLU A 30 -24.86 1.65 -16.75
CA GLU A 30 -24.33 0.30 -16.52
C GLU A 30 -25.29 -0.52 -15.66
N ALA A 31 -25.79 0.04 -14.55
CA ALA A 31 -26.78 -0.64 -13.70
C ALA A 31 -28.10 -0.95 -14.44
N ARG A 32 -28.50 -0.12 -15.41
CA ARG A 32 -29.66 -0.39 -16.28
C ARG A 32 -29.37 -1.45 -17.33
N ALA A 33 -28.17 -1.48 -17.88
CA ALA A 33 -27.74 -2.49 -18.84
C ALA A 33 -27.64 -3.88 -18.19
N ASP A 34 -27.08 -3.96 -16.97
CA ASP A 34 -27.03 -5.19 -16.18
C ASP A 34 -28.44 -5.70 -15.85
N ALA A 35 -29.35 -4.80 -15.43
CA ALA A 35 -30.75 -5.13 -15.17
C ALA A 35 -31.51 -5.57 -16.43
N ALA A 36 -31.06 -5.15 -17.62
CA ALA A 36 -31.63 -5.52 -18.92
C ALA A 36 -30.96 -6.75 -19.56
N GLY A 37 -30.00 -7.40 -18.89
CA GLY A 37 -29.27 -8.55 -19.42
C GLY A 37 -28.32 -8.22 -20.57
N GLY A 38 -27.90 -6.95 -20.68
CA GLY A 38 -26.87 -6.50 -21.62
C GLY A 38 -25.51 -7.12 -21.29
N ALA A 39 -24.60 -7.14 -22.27
CA ALA A 39 -23.24 -7.64 -22.08
C ALA A 39 -22.57 -6.94 -20.89
N PRO A 40 -21.84 -7.68 -20.02
CA PRO A 40 -21.21 -7.11 -18.85
C PRO A 40 -20.24 -5.99 -19.27
N ALA A 41 -20.47 -4.79 -18.74
CA ALA A 41 -19.55 -3.68 -18.94
C ALA A 41 -18.22 -3.99 -18.23
N GLU A 42 -17.08 -3.71 -18.87
CA GLU A 42 -15.75 -3.84 -18.26
C GLU A 42 -15.69 -3.03 -16.94
N PRO A 43 -15.26 -3.63 -15.81
CA PRO A 43 -15.23 -2.95 -14.52
C PRO A 43 -14.27 -1.76 -14.57
N ARG A 44 -14.82 -0.55 -14.46
CA ARG A 44 -14.05 0.70 -14.50
C ARG A 44 -13.16 0.80 -13.27
N ARG A 45 -11.84 0.64 -13.40
CA ARG A 45 -10.90 0.80 -12.27
C ARG A 45 -10.51 2.26 -12.06
N ARG A 46 -10.56 2.74 -10.82
CA ARG A 46 -10.04 4.04 -10.37
C ARG A 46 -8.78 3.83 -9.54
N GLU A 47 -7.76 4.64 -9.82
CA GLU A 47 -6.54 4.68 -8.99
C GLU A 47 -6.74 5.60 -7.78
N VAL A 48 -6.58 5.02 -6.59
CA VAL A 48 -6.55 5.71 -5.30
C VAL A 48 -5.14 5.62 -4.70
N LEU A 49 -4.85 6.37 -3.64
CA LEU A 49 -3.57 6.32 -2.94
C LEU A 49 -2.33 6.60 -3.83
N ARG A 50 -2.41 7.64 -4.68
CA ARG A 50 -1.31 8.02 -5.59
C ARG A 50 -0.04 8.38 -4.81
N GLY A 51 1.13 8.09 -5.39
CA GLY A 51 2.43 8.35 -4.78
C GLY A 51 2.84 7.36 -3.69
N GLY A 52 2.15 6.22 -3.56
CA GLY A 52 2.45 5.19 -2.56
C GLY A 52 3.88 4.64 -2.66
N ILE A 53 4.42 4.54 -3.88
CA ILE A 53 5.81 4.08 -4.11
C ILE A 53 6.83 5.03 -3.46
N THR A 54 6.76 6.33 -3.77
CA THR A 54 7.73 7.31 -3.27
C THR A 54 7.66 7.42 -1.74
N ILE A 55 6.45 7.49 -1.19
CA ILE A 55 6.24 7.55 0.26
C ILE A 55 6.74 6.25 0.93
N GLY A 56 6.46 5.09 0.34
CA GLY A 56 6.93 3.81 0.86
C GLY A 56 8.46 3.64 0.81
N VAL A 57 9.17 4.31 -0.11
CA VAL A 57 10.65 4.35 -0.09
C VAL A 57 11.15 5.18 1.08
N LEU A 58 10.59 6.38 1.29
CA LEU A 58 10.99 7.27 2.39
C LEU A 58 10.77 6.61 3.76
N GLU A 59 9.64 5.93 3.94
CA GLU A 59 9.32 5.21 5.19
C GLU A 59 10.29 4.06 5.46
N ARG A 60 10.68 3.30 4.43
CA ARG A 60 11.66 2.21 4.58
C ARG A 60 13.03 2.73 4.99
N PHE A 61 13.48 3.83 4.39
CA PHE A 61 14.74 4.47 4.79
C PHE A 61 14.67 5.03 6.21
N ALA A 62 13.56 5.66 6.59
CA ALA A 62 13.38 6.15 7.95
C ALA A 62 13.36 5.01 8.99
N ALA A 63 12.62 3.93 8.72
CA ALA A 63 12.53 2.75 9.59
C ALA A 63 13.87 1.99 9.69
N ALA A 64 14.51 1.68 8.57
CA ALA A 64 15.80 0.99 8.58
C ALA A 64 16.88 1.88 9.21
N GLY A 65 16.89 3.17 8.90
CA GLY A 65 17.82 4.15 9.47
C GLY A 65 17.66 4.32 10.98
N SER A 66 16.42 4.36 11.50
CA SER A 66 16.18 4.48 12.94
C SER A 66 16.71 3.27 13.70
N ILE A 67 16.50 2.06 13.17
CA ILE A 67 17.02 0.83 13.76
C ILE A 67 18.55 0.78 13.67
N ALA A 68 19.12 1.09 12.51
CA ALA A 68 20.57 1.10 12.31
C ALA A 68 21.26 2.08 13.27
N ALA A 69 20.67 3.28 13.46
CA ALA A 69 21.15 4.30 14.40
C ALA A 69 20.97 3.94 15.88
N GLY A 70 20.29 2.82 16.20
CA GLY A 70 20.00 2.42 17.58
C GLY A 70 18.91 3.25 18.27
N LEU A 71 18.08 3.95 17.49
CA LEU A 71 16.95 4.76 17.94
C LEU A 71 15.63 4.12 17.47
N PRO A 72 15.19 3.00 18.09
CA PRO A 72 13.97 2.31 17.68
C PRO A 72 12.71 3.17 17.81
N GLU A 73 12.73 4.24 18.59
CA GLU A 73 11.65 5.21 18.74
C GLU A 73 11.27 5.86 17.40
N GLY A 74 12.24 6.00 16.47
CA GLY A 74 11.97 6.51 15.13
C GLY A 74 10.99 5.63 14.34
N LEU A 75 10.97 4.32 14.59
CA LEU A 75 10.01 3.40 13.96
C LEU A 75 8.58 3.69 14.42
N ALA A 76 8.39 4.01 15.71
CA ALA A 76 7.08 4.37 16.25
C ALA A 76 6.55 5.66 15.59
N LEU A 77 7.43 6.63 15.33
CA LEU A 77 7.07 7.86 14.62
C LEU A 77 6.64 7.58 13.17
N VAL A 78 7.37 6.71 12.45
CA VAL A 78 7.01 6.31 11.07
C VAL A 78 5.62 5.68 11.04
N ILE A 79 5.33 4.77 11.97
CA ILE A 79 4.02 4.11 12.08
C ILE A 79 2.92 5.13 12.38
N ALA A 80 3.17 6.06 13.31
CA ALA A 80 2.21 7.11 13.67
C ALA A 80 1.87 8.02 12.48
N VAL A 81 2.90 8.52 11.78
CA VAL A 81 2.71 9.40 10.61
C VAL A 81 1.98 8.67 9.49
N LYS A 82 2.32 7.39 9.25
CA LYS A 82 1.67 6.54 8.25
C LYS A 82 0.16 6.43 8.47
N GLY A 83 -0.25 6.22 9.73
CA GLY A 83 -1.66 6.05 10.09
C GLY A 83 -2.51 7.30 9.88
N VAL A 84 -1.93 8.49 10.07
CA VAL A 84 -2.66 9.78 9.96
C VAL A 84 -2.85 10.21 8.51
N GLY A 85 -1.81 10.09 7.68
CA GLY A 85 -1.77 10.77 6.38
C GLY A 85 -2.75 10.27 5.31
N ARG A 86 -3.33 9.07 5.46
CA ARG A 86 -4.14 8.42 4.41
C ARG A 86 -5.57 8.07 4.84
N PHE A 87 -6.02 8.53 6.01
CA PHE A 87 -7.30 8.13 6.58
C PHE A 87 -8.50 8.45 5.67
N THR A 88 -8.47 9.57 4.96
CA THR A 88 -9.52 10.01 4.02
C THR A 88 -9.47 9.32 2.65
N GLU A 89 -8.34 8.70 2.30
CA GLU A 89 -8.18 8.01 1.01
C GLU A 89 -8.52 6.50 1.08
N LEU A 90 -8.70 5.97 2.30
CA LEU A 90 -8.99 4.56 2.60
C LEU A 90 -10.50 4.28 2.73
N GLU A 91 -11.36 5.06 2.07
CA GLU A 91 -12.81 4.86 2.07
C GLU A 91 -13.21 3.56 1.39
N ALA A 92 -12.50 3.16 0.34
CA ALA A 92 -12.71 1.89 -0.33
C ALA A 92 -12.16 0.72 0.51
N PRO A 93 -12.99 -0.29 0.88
CA PRO A 93 -12.54 -1.44 1.67
C PRO A 93 -11.35 -2.16 1.05
N GLU A 94 -11.35 -2.36 -0.28
CA GLU A 94 -10.29 -3.06 -1.00
C GLU A 94 -8.97 -2.28 -0.98
N ALA A 95 -9.03 -0.95 -1.03
CA ALA A 95 -7.83 -0.11 -0.91
C ALA A 95 -7.23 -0.21 0.49
N ARG A 96 -8.08 -0.29 1.51
CA ARG A 96 -7.68 -0.33 2.91
C ARG A 96 -6.95 -1.61 3.26
N GLU A 97 -7.50 -2.76 2.90
CA GLU A 97 -6.88 -4.06 3.17
C GLU A 97 -5.51 -4.16 2.49
N ARG A 98 -5.44 -3.79 1.21
CA ARG A 98 -4.20 -3.78 0.42
C ARG A 98 -3.15 -2.83 0.99
N PHE A 99 -3.57 -1.66 1.47
CA PHE A 99 -2.66 -0.70 2.11
C PHE A 99 -2.09 -1.23 3.44
N ILE A 100 -2.92 -1.88 4.26
CA ILE A 100 -2.49 -2.47 5.54
C ILE A 100 -1.50 -3.60 5.30
N ILE A 101 -1.83 -4.55 4.42
CA ILE A 101 -0.97 -5.70 4.09
C ILE A 101 0.36 -5.22 3.53
N GLY A 102 0.33 -4.30 2.56
CA GLY A 102 1.55 -3.77 1.94
C GLY A 102 2.44 -3.01 2.92
N THR A 103 1.84 -2.21 3.81
CA THR A 103 2.58 -1.48 4.85
C THR A 103 3.23 -2.44 5.84
N PHE A 104 2.49 -3.46 6.32
CA PHE A 104 3.01 -4.43 7.27
C PHE A 104 4.17 -5.24 6.70
N ALA A 105 4.02 -5.77 5.48
CA ALA A 105 5.07 -6.51 4.79
C ALA A 105 6.33 -5.65 4.57
N SER A 106 6.15 -4.38 4.17
CA SER A 106 7.25 -3.44 3.95
C SER A 106 8.01 -3.11 5.23
N LEU A 107 7.29 -2.87 6.34
CA LEU A 107 7.91 -2.55 7.64
C LEU A 107 8.67 -3.75 8.22
N ILE A 108 8.14 -4.98 8.08
CA ILE A 108 8.88 -6.20 8.48
C ILE A 108 10.23 -6.23 7.77
N TRP A 109 10.23 -6.06 6.45
CA TRP A 109 11.46 -6.14 5.67
C TRP A 109 12.45 -5.03 6.00
N ALA A 110 11.96 -3.79 6.17
CA ALA A 110 12.80 -2.67 6.60
C ALA A 110 13.39 -2.89 8.00
N THR A 111 12.61 -3.50 8.90
CA THR A 111 13.05 -3.83 10.27
C THR A 111 14.14 -4.89 10.25
N VAL A 112 13.94 -5.96 9.49
CA VAL A 112 14.95 -7.02 9.30
C VAL A 112 16.23 -6.43 8.71
N ALA A 113 16.12 -5.62 7.64
CA ALA A 113 17.28 -4.99 7.01
C ALA A 113 18.03 -4.05 7.98
N GLY A 114 17.30 -3.19 8.69
CA GLY A 114 17.87 -2.30 9.70
C GLY A 114 18.57 -3.07 10.82
N LEU A 115 17.99 -4.18 11.28
CA LEU A 115 18.58 -5.03 12.32
C LEU A 115 19.86 -5.71 11.84
N VAL A 116 19.89 -6.25 10.62
CA VAL A 116 21.09 -6.84 10.02
C VAL A 116 22.22 -5.82 9.95
N VAL A 117 21.93 -4.60 9.50
CA VAL A 117 22.92 -3.51 9.45
C VAL A 117 23.41 -3.14 10.85
N HIS A 118 22.49 -3.00 11.81
CA HIS A 118 22.84 -2.69 13.19
C HIS A 118 23.77 -3.73 13.82
N LEU A 119 23.49 -5.02 13.58
CA LEU A 119 24.32 -6.14 14.06
C LEU A 119 25.68 -6.23 13.35
N ALA A 120 25.78 -5.80 12.09
CA ALA A 120 27.04 -5.85 11.35
C ALA A 120 28.02 -4.73 11.74
N ILE A 121 27.51 -3.63 12.31
CA ILE A 121 28.30 -2.45 12.70
C ILE A 121 28.70 -2.48 14.18
N ARG A 122 28.10 -3.37 14.98
CA ARG A 122 28.42 -3.59 16.39
C ARG A 122 29.28 -4.83 16.60
#